data_AF-A0A351FDR3-F1
#
_entry.id   AF-A0A351FDR3-F1
#
_cell.length_a   1.000
_cell.length_b   1.000
_cell.length_c   1.000
_cell.angle_alpha   90.00
_cell.angle_beta   90.00
_cell.angle_gamma   90.00
#
_symmetry.space_group_name_H-M   'P 1'
#
loop_
_entity.id
_entity.type
_entity.pdbx_description
1 polymer ?
#
loop_
_entity_poly.entity_id
_entity_poly.type
_entity_poly.pdbx_seq_one_letter_code
_entity_poly.pdbx_strand_id
1 'polypeptide(L)'
;LKSMFLLLPYRDDNPTRKFALINWCLIAANLWVFFAYQFPLTEKQQLAYYSAFGFIPASFFAQFSPFEPTFAAWEWATALTSMFSHGGI
;
A
#
# COMPACT_ATOMS: atom_id res chain seq x y z
N LEU A 1 20.96 -1.45 -43.72
CA LEU A 1 20.52 -1.38 -42.30
C LEU A 1 19.90 -2.71 -41.92
N LYS A 2 20.43 -3.40 -40.92
CA LYS A 2 19.92 -4.70 -40.45
C LYS A 2 18.71 -4.40 -39.55
N SER A 3 17.52 -4.86 -39.95
CA SER A 3 16.30 -4.70 -39.16
C SER A 3 16.48 -5.42 -37.82
N MET A 4 16.57 -4.65 -36.73
CA MET A 4 16.64 -5.17 -35.38
C MET A 4 15.19 -5.39 -34.92
N PHE A 5 14.70 -6.61 -35.09
CA PHE A 5 13.36 -6.98 -34.65
C PHE A 5 13.35 -6.93 -33.11
N LEU A 6 12.65 -5.95 -32.54
CA LEU A 6 12.48 -5.83 -31.10
C LEU A 6 11.48 -6.91 -30.66
N LEU A 7 11.98 -7.97 -30.04
CA LEU A 7 11.16 -9.08 -29.55
C LEU A 7 10.63 -8.71 -28.16
N LEU A 8 9.53 -7.96 -28.13
CA LEU A 8 8.79 -7.67 -26.89
C LEU A 8 7.94 -8.90 -26.54
N PRO A 9 8.11 -9.53 -25.37
CA PRO A 9 7.26 -10.63 -24.97
C PRO A 9 5.80 -10.16 -24.92
N TYR A 10 4.96 -10.74 -25.79
CA TYR A 10 3.58 -10.32 -25.99
C TYR A 10 2.62 -10.83 -24.89
N ARG A 11 2.89 -12.02 -24.34
CA ARG A 11 2.12 -12.60 -23.23
C ARG A 11 2.93 -13.65 -22.47
N ASP A 12 2.84 -13.61 -21.16
CA ASP A 12 3.36 -14.67 -20.29
C ASP A 12 2.23 -15.66 -19.99
N ASP A 13 2.29 -16.83 -20.64
CA ASP A 13 1.35 -17.94 -20.47
C ASP A 13 1.95 -19.06 -19.61
N ASN A 14 2.67 -18.71 -18.57
CA ASN A 14 3.23 -19.69 -17.67
C ASN A 14 2.08 -20.35 -16.88
N PRO A 15 1.83 -21.67 -17.04
CA PRO A 15 0.73 -22.33 -16.35
C PRO A 15 0.93 -22.25 -14.83
N THR A 16 0.09 -21.47 -14.16
CA THR A 16 0.08 -21.34 -12.71
C THR A 16 -0.59 -22.55 -12.09
N ARG A 17 0.21 -23.42 -11.48
CA ARG A 17 -0.26 -24.63 -10.78
C ARG A 17 -0.35 -24.48 -9.26
N LYS A 18 -0.06 -23.29 -8.72
CA LYS A 18 0.00 -23.02 -7.28
C LYS A 18 -1.19 -22.18 -6.85
N PHE A 19 -1.81 -22.55 -5.73
CA PHE A 19 -2.81 -21.71 -5.08
C PHE A 19 -2.16 -20.41 -4.62
N ALA A 20 -2.73 -19.27 -5.01
CA ALA A 20 -2.17 -17.94 -4.75
C ALA A 20 -2.44 -17.47 -3.32
N LEU A 21 -1.91 -18.21 -2.33
CA LEU A 21 -2.17 -17.96 -0.90
C LEU A 21 -1.85 -16.52 -0.50
N ILE A 22 -0.70 -15.99 -0.91
CA ILE A 22 -0.29 -14.62 -0.58
C ILE A 22 -1.28 -13.60 -1.14
N ASN A 23 -1.71 -13.76 -2.39
CA ASN A 23 -2.71 -12.87 -2.99
C ASN A 23 -4.02 -12.91 -2.23
N TRP A 24 -4.50 -14.10 -1.85
CA TRP A 24 -5.70 -14.23 -1.04
C TRP A 24 -5.56 -13.59 0.34
N CYS A 25 -4.40 -13.73 1.00
CA CYS A 25 -4.12 -13.05 2.27
C CYS A 25 -4.11 -11.53 2.11
N LEU A 26 -3.48 -11.01 1.06
CA LEU A 26 -3.46 -9.57 0.77
C LEU A 26 -4.86 -9.04 0.47
N ILE A 27 -5.67 -9.75 -0.31
CA ILE A 27 -7.06 -9.39 -0.58
C ILE A 27 -7.86 -9.36 0.72
N ALA A 28 -7.77 -10.43 1.53
CA ALA A 28 -8.47 -10.51 2.79
C ALA A 28 -8.06 -9.38 3.75
N ALA A 29 -6.77 -9.03 3.82
CA ALA A 29 -6.28 -7.93 4.64
C ALA A 29 -6.84 -6.57 4.18
N ASN A 30 -6.86 -6.30 2.86
CA ASN A 30 -7.46 -5.08 2.31
C ASN A 30 -8.95 -4.96 2.66
N LEU A 31 -9.72 -6.02 2.44
CA LEU A 31 -11.14 -6.05 2.77
C LEU A 31 -11.36 -5.84 4.27
N TRP A 32 -10.57 -6.51 5.11
CA TRP A 32 -10.66 -6.38 6.56
C TRP A 32 -10.38 -4.95 7.01
N VAL A 33 -9.27 -4.34 6.57
CA VAL A 33 -8.92 -2.95 6.94
C VAL A 33 -10.00 -1.98 6.45
N PHE A 34 -10.50 -2.15 5.23
CA PHE A 34 -11.55 -1.29 4.68
C PHE A 34 -12.85 -1.38 5.48
N PHE A 35 -13.42 -2.59 5.60
CA PHE A 35 -14.73 -2.74 6.24
C PHE A 35 -14.71 -2.54 7.75
N ALA A 36 -13.62 -2.87 8.43
CA ALA A 36 -13.53 -2.71 9.88
C ALA A 36 -13.15 -1.28 10.30
N TYR A 37 -12.29 -0.58 9.54
CA TYR A 37 -11.70 0.69 9.99
C TYR A 37 -11.99 1.91 9.11
N GLN A 38 -12.40 1.76 7.84
CA GLN A 38 -12.57 2.91 6.93
C GLN A 38 -14.03 3.14 6.55
N PHE A 39 -14.75 2.07 6.22
CA PHE A 39 -16.16 2.11 5.82
C PHE A 39 -17.11 2.70 6.88
N PRO A 40 -16.98 2.41 8.20
CA PRO A 40 -17.91 2.95 9.19
C PRO A 40 -17.61 4.40 9.60
N LEU A 41 -16.54 5.01 9.08
CA LEU A 41 -16.11 6.34 9.50
C LEU A 41 -16.89 7.45 8.79
N THR A 42 -17.22 8.50 9.54
CA THR A 42 -17.67 9.78 8.97
C THR A 42 -16.53 10.48 8.24
N GLU A 43 -16.83 11.46 7.37
CA GLU A 43 -15.81 12.23 6.63
C GLU A 43 -14.70 12.81 7.53
N LYS A 44 -15.09 13.36 8.70
CA LYS A 44 -14.12 13.91 9.68
C LYS A 44 -13.22 12.80 10.26
N GLN A 45 -13.78 11.62 10.52
CA GLN A 45 -13.02 10.49 11.04
C GLN A 45 -12.11 9.87 9.95
N GLN A 46 -12.54 9.86 8.69
CA GLN A 46 -11.70 9.45 7.57
C GLN A 46 -10.48 10.35 7.44
N LEU A 47 -10.64 11.68 7.56
CA LEU A 47 -9.50 12.60 7.57
C LEU A 47 -8.51 12.33 8.71
N ALA A 48 -9.03 12.01 9.90
CA ALA A 48 -8.20 11.61 11.05
C ALA A 48 -7.47 10.29 10.79
N TYR A 49 -8.16 9.31 10.19
CA TYR A 49 -7.56 8.03 9.78
C TYR A 49 -6.41 8.23 8.80
N TYR A 50 -6.61 9.01 7.73
CA TYR A 50 -5.55 9.26 6.74
C TYR A 50 -4.38 10.06 7.32
N SER A 51 -4.65 10.98 8.24
CA SER A 51 -3.58 11.71 8.95
C SER A 51 -2.73 10.80 9.85
N ALA A 52 -3.28 9.67 10.32
CA ALA A 52 -2.59 8.74 11.22
C ALA A 52 -1.91 7.57 10.47
N PHE A 53 -2.60 6.98 9.50
CA PHE A 53 -2.18 5.74 8.82
C PHE A 53 -1.75 5.94 7.36
N GLY A 54 -1.97 7.13 6.81
CA GLY A 54 -1.53 7.50 5.47
C GLY A 54 -0.05 7.84 5.45
N PHE A 55 0.61 7.52 4.33
CA PHE A 55 2.00 7.87 4.10
C PHE A 55 2.10 9.33 3.67
N ILE A 56 2.80 10.16 4.45
CA ILE A 56 3.02 11.58 4.17
C ILE A 56 4.51 11.78 3.92
N PRO A 57 4.97 11.98 2.67
CA PRO A 57 6.39 12.11 2.36
C PRO A 57 7.11 13.19 3.17
N ALA A 58 6.45 14.33 3.40
CA ALA A 58 7.01 15.41 4.21
C ALA A 58 7.28 14.99 5.66
N SER A 59 6.37 14.22 6.28
CA SER A 59 6.55 13.66 7.63
C SER A 59 7.63 12.59 7.65
N PHE A 60 7.61 11.69 6.66
CA PHE A 60 8.56 10.60 6.55
C PHE A 60 9.99 11.12 6.42
N PHE A 61 10.25 12.14 5.59
CA PHE A 61 11.61 12.69 5.46
C PHE A 61 11.99 13.60 6.63
N ALA A 62 11.03 14.19 7.35
CA ALA A 62 11.33 14.97 8.56
C ALA A 62 11.91 14.11 9.69
N GLN A 63 11.65 12.80 9.70
CA GLN A 63 12.14 11.88 10.74
C GLN A 63 13.67 11.79 10.83
N PHE A 64 14.40 12.20 9.79
CA PHE A 64 15.85 12.04 9.74
C PHE A 64 16.60 13.13 10.52
N SER A 65 15.95 14.24 10.88
CA SER A 65 16.60 15.32 11.64
C SER A 65 15.58 16.27 12.33
N PRO A 66 15.46 16.27 13.66
CA PRO A 66 16.12 15.36 14.60
C PRO A 66 15.56 13.93 14.48
N PHE A 67 16.41 12.93 14.71
CA PHE A 67 15.97 11.54 14.72
C PHE A 67 15.35 11.15 16.06
N GLU A 68 14.09 10.73 16.03
CA GLU A 68 13.37 10.21 17.20
C GLU A 68 12.85 8.79 16.88
N PRO A 69 13.26 7.74 17.63
CA PRO A 69 12.97 6.36 17.28
C PRO A 69 11.48 6.01 17.18
N THR A 70 10.66 6.55 18.08
CA THR A 70 9.21 6.28 18.09
C THR A 70 8.50 6.92 16.91
N PHE A 71 8.91 8.14 16.55
CA PHE A 71 8.43 8.85 15.37
C PHE A 71 8.84 8.11 14.09
N ALA A 72 10.12 7.77 13.97
CA ALA A 72 10.63 7.00 12.83
C ALA A 72 9.89 5.65 12.66
N ALA A 73 9.71 4.90 13.76
CA ALA A 73 8.97 3.64 13.72
C ALA A 73 7.53 3.82 13.20
N TRP A 74 6.86 4.91 13.58
CA TRP A 74 5.53 5.23 13.07
C TRP A 74 5.55 5.60 11.58
N GLU A 75 6.50 6.42 11.13
CA GLU A 75 6.64 6.79 9.72
C GLU A 75 6.91 5.58 8.80
N TRP A 76 7.67 4.58 9.27
CA TRP A 76 7.80 3.32 8.56
C TRP A 76 6.53 2.47 8.62
N ALA A 77 5.78 2.52 9.72
CA ALA A 77 4.49 1.87 9.81
C ALA A 77 3.48 2.47 8.81
N THR A 78 3.43 3.79 8.65
CA THR A 78 2.54 4.46 7.68
C THR A 78 2.88 4.11 6.23
N ALA A 79 4.16 3.91 5.91
CA ALA A 79 4.59 3.40 4.60
C ALA A 79 3.99 2.02 4.28
N LEU A 80 3.79 1.16 5.30
CA LEU A 80 3.15 -0.15 5.13
C LEU A 80 1.62 -0.08 5.22
N THR A 81 1.07 0.62 6.22
CA THR A 81 -0.40 0.66 6.43
C THR A 81 -1.12 1.37 5.30
N SER A 82 -0.49 2.38 4.69
CA SER A 82 -1.06 3.09 3.55
C SER A 82 -1.32 2.20 2.34
N MET A 83 -0.61 1.08 2.19
CA MET A 83 -0.83 0.10 1.11
C MET A 83 -2.19 -0.61 1.23
N PHE A 84 -2.85 -0.56 2.40
CA PHE A 84 -4.15 -1.18 2.66
C PHE A 84 -5.29 -0.15 2.83
N SER A 85 -4.99 1.14 2.77
CA SER A 85 -5.98 2.22 2.86
C SER A 85 -6.68 2.46 1.52
N HIS A 86 -7.98 2.74 1.54
CA HIS A 86 -8.84 2.96 0.38
C HIS A 86 -9.70 4.21 0.57
N GLY A 87 -9.71 5.11 -0.43
CA GLY A 87 -10.42 6.40 -0.40
C GLY A 87 -11.96 6.33 -0.41
N GLY A 88 -12.52 5.17 -0.74
CA GLY A 88 -13.94 4.94 -0.98
C GLY A 88 -14.14 3.58 -1.64
N ILE A 89 -15.40 3.26 -1.95
CA ILE A 89 -15.77 2.12 -2.80
C ILE A 89 -15.42 2.40 -4.26
#